data_AF-A0AAN9UVN6-F1
#
_entry.id   AF-A0AAN9UVN6-F1
#
_cell.length_a   1.000
_cell.length_b   1.000
_cell.length_c   1.000
_cell.angle_alpha   90.00
_cell.angle_beta   90.00
_cell.angle_gamma   90.00
#
_symmetry.space_group_name_H-M   'P 1'
#
loop_
_entity.id
_entity.type
_entity.pdbx_description
1 polymer ?
#
loop_
_entity_poly.entity_id
_entity_poly.type
_entity_poly.pdbx_seq_one_letter_code
_entity_poly.pdbx_strand_id
1 'polypeptide(L)'
;MLLLLQTLLLSAGVTVAVRNQGLEGIDNLIVFGDSFSDQGRLSWFTDRQEAPPTGTFIHPSNKTASGGHSWPYFASQALKATVYNYAVGGATCTNKLAPRKSPPPKTPFPSVAEYQVPAFQNDTEWKNESTGTNTLYEDDDGEPTRRPENTVYALWIGTNDLGLDGFLTDSQWKRQKPNATVARDFTDCVWGIFDALYDAGGRHFVLFNLIPLERTPLYAAPRRGGAAQTDFWMAKLEHNTTAVEHRMREATAAANVAFEYGAPFHLLVRRRWPGATFALLDAHRLLAGLMDGDDNDKKKRARFEKPAAGPREWYFRCAGDGEFHCKPDKRPLASFMW
;
A
#
# COMPACT_ATOMS: atom_id res chain seq x y z
N MET A 1 -70.93 4.61 -10.62
CA MET A 1 -69.85 4.84 -11.60
C MET A 1 -68.80 5.70 -10.90
N LEU A 2 -67.58 5.17 -10.80
CA LEU A 2 -66.34 5.72 -10.20
C LEU A 2 -66.28 5.94 -8.66
N LEU A 3 -65.64 4.97 -8.00
CA LEU A 3 -64.78 5.21 -6.83
C LEU A 3 -63.56 6.04 -7.27
N LEU A 4 -63.23 7.10 -6.52
CA LEU A 4 -61.94 7.78 -6.59
C LEU A 4 -61.18 7.49 -5.29
N LEU A 5 -60.29 6.50 -5.34
CA LEU A 5 -59.20 6.33 -4.39
C LEU A 5 -58.20 7.47 -4.63
N GLN A 6 -58.06 8.38 -3.67
CA GLN A 6 -56.89 9.25 -3.60
C GLN A 6 -55.84 8.56 -2.73
N THR A 7 -54.89 7.88 -3.38
CA THR A 7 -53.65 7.47 -2.74
C THR A 7 -52.72 8.67 -2.66
N LEU A 8 -52.56 9.24 -1.45
CA LEU A 8 -51.46 10.15 -1.16
C LEU A 8 -50.15 9.34 -1.19
N LEU A 9 -49.41 9.43 -2.30
CA LEU A 9 -48.02 9.02 -2.36
C LEU A 9 -47.18 10.03 -1.55
N LEU A 10 -47.03 9.79 -0.26
CA LEU A 10 -45.94 10.38 0.52
C LEU A 10 -44.63 9.72 0.04
N SER A 11 -44.04 10.26 -1.02
CA SER A 11 -42.63 10.06 -1.32
C SER A 11 -41.82 10.79 -0.24
N ALA A 12 -41.72 10.19 0.94
CA ALA A 12 -40.64 10.50 1.86
C ALA A 12 -39.36 10.03 1.17
N GLY A 13 -38.75 10.92 0.38
CA GLY A 13 -37.39 10.77 -0.05
C GLY A 13 -36.56 10.64 1.23
N VAL A 14 -36.20 9.42 1.58
CA VAL A 14 -35.14 9.19 2.56
C VAL A 14 -33.88 9.65 1.86
N THR A 15 -33.58 10.94 1.98
CA THR A 15 -32.21 11.42 1.87
C THR A 15 -31.45 10.72 2.97
N VAL A 16 -30.85 9.57 2.65
CA VAL A 16 -29.71 9.06 3.40
C VAL A 16 -28.60 10.05 3.13
N ALA A 17 -28.60 11.15 3.88
CA ALA A 17 -27.37 11.88 4.10
C ALA A 17 -26.45 10.89 4.79
N VAL A 18 -25.56 10.27 4.02
CA VAL A 18 -24.38 9.61 4.58
C VAL A 18 -23.63 10.74 5.25
N ARG A 19 -23.91 10.93 6.54
CA ARG A 19 -23.16 11.84 7.39
C ARG A 19 -21.75 11.27 7.34
N ASN A 20 -20.88 11.93 6.59
CA ASN A 20 -19.45 11.68 6.62
C ASN A 20 -19.02 12.15 8.01
N GLN A 21 -19.28 11.33 9.03
CA GLN A 21 -18.68 11.54 10.34
C GLN A 21 -17.21 11.29 10.09
N GLY A 22 -16.46 12.39 9.94
CA GLY A 22 -15.02 12.31 9.98
C GLY A 22 -14.65 11.52 11.21
N LEU A 23 -13.73 10.58 11.05
CA LEU A 23 -13.20 9.83 12.17
C LEU A 23 -12.46 10.83 13.07
N GLU A 24 -13.11 11.23 14.16
CA GLU A 24 -12.51 12.03 15.22
C GLU A 24 -11.90 11.07 16.24
N GLY A 25 -10.71 11.38 16.77
CA GLY A 25 -10.04 10.54 17.76
C GLY A 25 -9.46 9.24 17.17
N ILE A 26 -8.76 9.32 16.04
CA ILE A 26 -7.96 8.19 15.56
C ILE A 26 -6.71 8.07 16.43
N ASP A 27 -6.67 7.05 17.27
CA ASP A 27 -5.53 6.77 18.16
C ASP A 27 -4.56 5.77 17.52
N ASN A 28 -5.03 4.94 16.59
CA ASN A 28 -4.25 3.85 16.00
C ASN A 28 -4.31 3.85 14.47
N LEU A 29 -3.14 3.76 13.85
CA LEU A 29 -2.97 3.54 12.41
C LEU A 29 -2.25 2.20 12.19
N ILE A 30 -2.98 1.22 11.67
CA ILE A 30 -2.44 -0.12 11.36
C ILE A 30 -2.17 -0.19 9.86
N VAL A 31 -0.92 -0.46 9.48
CA VAL A 31 -0.46 -0.31 8.09
C VAL A 31 0.02 -1.64 7.52
N PHE A 32 -0.48 -1.96 6.33
CA PHE A 32 -0.10 -3.12 5.52
C PHE A 32 0.37 -2.62 4.14
N GLY A 33 1.21 -3.41 3.47
CA GLY A 33 1.65 -3.07 2.13
C GLY A 33 3.08 -3.45 1.82
N ASP A 34 3.69 -2.68 0.94
CA ASP A 34 5.03 -2.91 0.42
C ASP A 34 6.05 -1.82 0.84
N SER A 35 7.06 -1.60 -0.01
CA SER A 35 8.13 -0.63 0.20
C SER A 35 7.65 0.82 0.28
N PHE A 36 6.45 1.15 -0.21
CA PHE A 36 5.90 2.49 -0.02
C PHE A 36 5.50 2.76 1.44
N SER A 37 5.23 1.70 2.20
CA SER A 37 4.74 1.78 3.57
C SER A 37 5.74 1.27 4.62
N ASP A 38 6.67 0.38 4.26
CA ASP A 38 7.63 -0.21 5.21
C ASP A 38 8.46 0.84 5.97
N GLN A 39 8.64 0.61 7.27
CA GLN A 39 9.40 1.43 8.20
C GLN A 39 10.44 0.64 9.01
N GLY A 40 10.84 -0.56 8.57
CA GLY A 40 11.92 -1.33 9.18
C GLY A 40 11.66 -2.84 9.28
N ARG A 41 10.50 -3.32 8.82
CA ARG A 41 10.17 -4.74 8.95
C ARG A 41 10.95 -5.59 7.94
N LEU A 42 11.21 -5.11 6.72
CA LEU A 42 12.15 -5.78 5.82
C LEU A 42 13.55 -5.85 6.44
N SER A 43 14.04 -4.76 7.04
CA SER A 43 15.34 -4.75 7.71
C SER A 43 15.42 -5.79 8.82
N TRP A 44 14.35 -5.97 9.60
CA TRP A 44 14.29 -7.04 10.60
C TRP A 44 14.54 -8.43 9.98
N PHE A 45 13.80 -8.75 8.90
CA PHE A 45 13.99 -10.01 8.18
C PHE A 45 15.41 -10.15 7.62
N THR A 46 15.98 -9.08 7.06
CA THR A 46 17.34 -9.09 6.52
C THR A 46 18.38 -9.34 7.61
N ASP A 47 18.26 -8.68 8.74
CA ASP A 47 19.25 -8.73 9.82
C ASP A 47 19.18 -10.03 10.64
N ARG A 48 17.97 -10.60 10.80
CA ARG A 48 17.73 -11.72 11.72
C ARG A 48 17.35 -13.03 11.04
N GLN A 49 17.00 -12.99 9.74
CA GLN A 49 16.54 -14.15 8.98
C GLN A 49 15.27 -14.82 9.53
N GLU A 50 14.50 -14.10 10.35
CA GLU A 50 13.27 -14.56 10.98
C GLU A 50 12.25 -13.42 11.07
N ALA A 51 10.99 -13.77 11.31
CA ALA A 51 9.95 -12.78 11.56
C ALA A 51 10.12 -12.17 12.97
N PRO A 52 9.72 -10.90 13.16
CA PRO A 52 9.51 -10.33 14.48
C PRO A 52 8.62 -11.25 15.34
N PRO A 53 9.02 -11.57 16.59
CA PRO A 53 8.17 -12.32 17.51
C PRO A 53 6.82 -11.62 17.73
N THR A 54 5.77 -12.40 17.97
CA THR A 54 4.45 -11.86 18.32
C THR A 54 4.54 -10.94 19.55
N GLY A 55 3.81 -9.81 19.53
CA GLY A 55 3.85 -8.79 20.57
C GLY A 55 5.00 -7.78 20.41
N THR A 56 5.83 -7.91 19.37
CA THR A 56 6.96 -7.00 19.16
C THR A 56 6.51 -5.70 18.48
N PHE A 57 6.66 -4.58 19.19
CA PHE A 57 6.54 -3.25 18.59
C PHE A 57 7.82 -2.90 17.81
N ILE A 58 7.69 -2.59 16.52
CA ILE A 58 8.81 -2.12 15.69
C ILE A 58 8.74 -0.62 15.57
N HIS A 59 9.74 0.07 16.12
CA HIS A 59 9.82 1.53 16.03
C HIS A 59 10.00 2.00 14.57
N PRO A 60 9.29 3.06 14.14
CA PRO A 60 9.44 3.59 12.78
C PRO A 60 10.87 4.06 12.48
N SER A 61 11.47 3.49 11.44
CA SER A 61 12.76 3.91 10.90
C SER A 61 12.64 5.13 9.98
N ASN A 62 13.67 5.96 9.95
CA ASN A 62 13.87 6.99 8.93
C ASN A 62 14.74 6.51 7.76
N LYS A 63 15.16 5.23 7.76
CA LYS A 63 15.88 4.57 6.68
C LYS A 63 14.91 3.66 5.92
N THR A 64 14.02 4.26 5.13
CA THR A 64 13.04 3.54 4.30
C THR A 64 13.42 3.58 2.83
N ALA A 65 12.67 2.87 1.97
CA ALA A 65 12.87 2.91 0.52
C ALA A 65 12.73 4.33 -0.08
N SER A 66 12.10 5.26 0.64
CA SER A 66 12.02 6.66 0.24
C SER A 66 13.32 7.47 0.45
N GLY A 67 14.31 6.92 1.16
CA GLY A 67 15.49 7.67 1.62
C GLY A 67 15.22 8.56 2.85
N GLY A 68 14.08 8.36 3.52
CA GLY A 68 13.68 9.11 4.71
C GLY A 68 12.53 8.41 5.42
N HIS A 69 11.69 9.19 6.12
CA HIS A 69 10.41 8.69 6.62
C HIS A 69 9.41 8.47 5.46
N SER A 70 8.73 7.32 5.46
CA SER A 70 7.62 7.03 4.55
C SER A 70 6.30 7.65 5.05
N TRP A 71 5.26 7.62 4.20
CA TRP A 71 3.97 8.26 4.48
C TRP A 71 3.32 7.90 5.85
N PRO A 72 3.45 6.68 6.43
CA PRO A 72 2.83 6.37 7.70
C PRO A 72 3.32 7.25 8.84
N TYR A 73 4.59 7.68 8.79
CA TYR A 73 5.15 8.60 9.77
C TYR A 73 4.43 9.95 9.72
N PHE A 74 4.26 10.52 8.51
CA PHE A 74 3.60 11.82 8.38
C PHE A 74 2.11 11.73 8.70
N ALA A 75 1.45 10.63 8.35
CA ALA A 75 0.08 10.36 8.73
C ALA A 75 -0.07 10.28 10.25
N SER A 76 0.86 9.62 10.95
CA SER A 76 0.83 9.52 12.41
C SER A 76 0.93 10.88 13.09
N GLN A 77 1.80 11.76 12.59
CA GLN A 77 1.92 13.12 13.11
C GLN A 77 0.65 13.94 12.90
N ALA A 78 0.03 13.81 11.73
CA ALA A 78 -1.21 14.51 11.41
C ALA A 78 -2.41 14.01 12.24
N LEU A 79 -2.47 12.71 12.48
CA LEU A 79 -3.54 12.05 13.24
C LEU A 79 -3.31 12.08 14.75
N LYS A 80 -2.06 12.28 15.19
CA LYS A 80 -1.60 12.01 16.57
C LYS A 80 -1.84 10.55 16.99
N ALA A 81 -1.68 9.63 16.05
CA ALA A 81 -1.94 8.21 16.23
C ALA A 81 -0.64 7.40 16.40
N THR A 82 -0.71 6.30 17.13
CA THR A 82 0.34 5.27 17.15
C THR A 82 0.28 4.46 15.86
N VAL A 83 1.46 4.20 15.24
CA VAL A 83 1.54 3.40 14.01
C VAL A 83 2.00 1.99 14.33
N TYR A 84 1.18 1.02 13.93
CA TYR A 84 1.52 -0.40 13.94
C TYR A 84 1.75 -0.85 12.51
N ASN A 85 3.02 -0.92 12.11
CA ASN A 85 3.40 -1.14 10.71
C ASN A 85 3.78 -2.61 10.45
N TYR A 86 2.98 -3.26 9.62
CA TYR A 86 3.16 -4.63 9.15
C TYR A 86 3.67 -4.69 7.71
N ALA A 87 3.79 -3.57 7.01
CA ALA A 87 4.27 -3.54 5.64
C ALA A 87 5.72 -4.03 5.52
N VAL A 88 6.02 -4.75 4.44
CA VAL A 88 7.36 -5.27 4.16
C VAL A 88 7.77 -4.90 2.74
N GLY A 89 8.93 -4.26 2.59
CA GLY A 89 9.48 -3.90 1.30
C GLY A 89 9.54 -5.09 0.34
N GLY A 90 9.01 -4.92 -0.88
CA GLY A 90 8.97 -6.00 -1.88
C GLY A 90 7.80 -6.98 -1.74
N ALA A 91 6.93 -6.83 -0.74
CA ALA A 91 5.76 -7.67 -0.55
C ALA A 91 4.78 -7.58 -1.72
N THR A 92 4.11 -8.70 -2.00
CA THR A 92 2.96 -8.80 -2.89
C THR A 92 1.70 -9.03 -2.06
N CYS A 93 0.51 -8.91 -2.66
CA CYS A 93 -0.72 -9.27 -1.97
C CYS A 93 -0.69 -10.75 -1.53
N THR A 94 -0.28 -11.64 -2.43
CA THR A 94 -0.09 -13.08 -2.14
C THR A 94 1.00 -13.69 -3.01
N ASN A 95 1.77 -14.59 -2.40
CA ASN A 95 2.73 -15.46 -3.08
C ASN A 95 2.06 -16.47 -4.04
N LYS A 96 0.73 -16.65 -3.96
CA LYS A 96 -0.03 -17.53 -4.86
C LYS A 96 -0.17 -16.94 -6.26
N LEU A 97 -0.08 -15.62 -6.41
CA LEU A 97 -0.19 -14.93 -7.70
C LEU A 97 1.15 -14.41 -8.20
N ALA A 98 1.92 -13.76 -7.34
CA ALA A 98 3.24 -13.22 -7.68
C ALA A 98 4.27 -13.88 -6.77
N PRO A 99 4.83 -15.05 -7.17
CA PRO A 99 5.68 -15.84 -6.31
C PRO A 99 7.03 -15.18 -6.09
N ARG A 100 7.30 -14.78 -4.85
CA ARG A 100 8.61 -14.30 -4.44
C ARG A 100 9.22 -15.22 -3.40
N LYS A 101 10.54 -15.40 -3.50
CA LYS A 101 11.33 -16.10 -2.48
C LYS A 101 12.26 -15.07 -1.88
N SER A 102 12.43 -15.12 -0.56
CA SER A 102 13.56 -14.42 0.06
C SER A 102 14.88 -15.04 -0.43
N PRO A 103 16.00 -14.32 -0.33
CA PRO A 103 17.33 -14.93 -0.36
C PRO A 103 17.41 -16.13 0.61
N PRO A 104 18.44 -16.99 0.51
CA PRO A 104 18.57 -18.20 1.34
C PRO A 104 18.20 -17.93 2.82
N PRO A 105 17.30 -18.72 3.46
CA PRO A 105 16.94 -20.11 3.14
C PRO A 105 15.75 -20.31 2.15
N LYS A 106 15.40 -19.33 1.30
CA LYS A 106 14.33 -19.46 0.28
C LYS A 106 12.94 -19.75 0.88
N THR A 107 12.62 -19.12 2.01
CA THR A 107 11.25 -19.09 2.51
C THR A 107 10.36 -18.26 1.59
N PRO A 108 9.03 -18.49 1.58
CA PRO A 108 8.11 -17.58 0.91
C PRO A 108 8.36 -16.16 1.40
N PHE A 109 8.45 -15.20 0.46
CA PHE A 109 8.63 -13.80 0.82
C PHE A 109 7.44 -13.33 1.69
N PRO A 110 7.63 -12.46 2.69
CA PRO A 110 6.56 -11.99 3.58
C PRO A 110 5.52 -11.11 2.84
N SER A 111 4.55 -11.76 2.19
CA SER A 111 3.41 -11.14 1.51
C SER A 111 2.35 -10.65 2.51
N VAL A 112 1.40 -9.87 2.03
CA VAL A 112 0.28 -9.38 2.87
C VAL A 112 -0.54 -10.56 3.42
N ALA A 113 -0.98 -11.46 2.54
CA ALA A 113 -1.85 -12.58 2.90
C ALA A 113 -1.16 -13.69 3.71
N GLU A 114 0.10 -14.01 3.41
CA GLU A 114 0.78 -15.13 4.07
C GLU A 114 1.59 -14.73 5.31
N TYR A 115 1.84 -13.42 5.53
CA TYR A 115 2.60 -12.95 6.68
C TYR A 115 1.97 -11.75 7.39
N GLN A 116 1.72 -10.64 6.71
CA GLN A 116 1.40 -9.39 7.39
C GLN A 116 0.07 -9.46 8.16
N VAL A 117 -0.97 -10.01 7.53
CA VAL A 117 -2.28 -10.24 8.16
C VAL A 117 -2.18 -11.25 9.31
N PRO A 118 -1.59 -12.45 9.13
CA PRO A 118 -1.37 -13.37 10.24
C PRO A 118 -0.57 -12.79 11.41
N ALA A 119 0.49 -12.02 11.14
CA ALA A 119 1.29 -11.38 12.18
C ALA A 119 0.44 -10.39 12.99
N PHE A 120 -0.36 -9.56 12.30
CA PHE A 120 -1.30 -8.66 12.95
C PHE A 120 -2.35 -9.42 13.79
N GLN A 121 -2.96 -10.47 13.26
CA GLN A 121 -3.97 -11.25 13.99
C GLN A 121 -3.37 -11.88 15.25
N ASN A 122 -2.17 -12.48 15.14
CA ASN A 122 -1.46 -13.01 16.29
C ASN A 122 -1.15 -11.93 17.33
N ASP A 123 -0.72 -10.74 16.89
CA ASP A 123 -0.46 -9.61 17.77
C ASP A 123 -1.72 -9.12 18.49
N THR A 124 -2.90 -9.19 17.87
CA THR A 124 -4.17 -8.81 18.52
C THR A 124 -4.62 -9.80 19.60
N GLU A 125 -4.23 -11.06 19.49
CA GLU A 125 -4.57 -12.12 20.45
C GLU A 125 -3.49 -12.33 21.51
N TRP A 126 -2.28 -11.81 21.28
CA TRP A 126 -1.13 -12.00 22.14
C TRP A 126 -1.31 -11.33 23.51
N LYS A 127 -0.77 -12.01 24.53
CA LYS A 127 -0.72 -11.52 25.90
C LYS A 127 0.69 -11.68 26.43
N ASN A 128 1.19 -10.64 27.07
CA ASN A 128 2.45 -10.70 27.80
C ASN A 128 2.32 -11.71 28.95
N GLU A 129 3.26 -12.63 29.07
CA GLU A 129 3.20 -13.71 30.08
C GLU A 129 3.23 -13.18 31.52
N SER A 130 3.88 -12.03 31.74
CA SER A 130 4.05 -11.45 33.08
C SER A 130 2.85 -10.62 33.52
N THR A 131 2.24 -9.84 32.60
CA THR A 131 1.08 -8.98 32.92
C THR A 131 -0.27 -9.66 32.65
N GLY A 132 -0.31 -10.67 31.78
CA GLY A 132 -1.55 -11.32 31.34
C GLY A 132 -2.41 -10.49 30.38
N THR A 133 -1.88 -9.36 29.90
CA THR A 133 -2.58 -8.36 29.08
C THR A 133 -1.86 -8.15 27.73
N ASN A 134 -2.53 -7.53 26.76
CA ASN A 134 -1.94 -7.28 25.44
C ASN A 134 -1.16 -5.95 25.45
N THR A 135 0.07 -5.98 25.97
CA THR A 135 0.90 -4.78 26.16
C THR A 135 1.30 -4.08 24.86
N LEU A 136 0.97 -4.63 23.68
CA LEU A 136 1.14 -3.96 22.40
C LEU A 136 0.01 -2.95 22.11
N TYR A 137 -1.20 -3.24 22.57
CA TYR A 137 -2.41 -2.45 22.35
C TYR A 137 -3.04 -2.02 23.68
N GLU A 138 -2.20 -1.55 24.60
CA GLU A 138 -2.56 -1.18 25.97
C GLU A 138 -1.91 0.16 26.31
N ASP A 139 -2.57 0.97 27.13
CA ASP A 139 -2.02 2.22 27.67
C ASP A 139 -1.32 1.99 29.02
N ASP A 140 -0.82 3.07 29.62
CA ASP A 140 -0.10 3.02 30.89
C ASP A 140 -0.98 2.56 32.07
N ASP A 141 -2.31 2.65 31.95
CA ASP A 141 -3.29 2.24 32.96
C ASP A 141 -3.78 0.79 32.77
N GLY A 142 -3.35 0.14 31.69
CA GLY A 142 -3.68 -1.24 31.39
C GLY A 142 -4.93 -1.43 30.52
N GLU A 143 -5.44 -0.34 29.94
CA GLU A 143 -6.67 -0.37 29.15
C GLU A 143 -6.40 -0.58 27.64
N PRO A 144 -7.25 -1.36 26.93
CA PRO A 144 -7.07 -1.59 25.50
C PRO A 144 -7.16 -0.29 24.68
N THR A 145 -6.08 0.05 23.99
CA THR A 145 -5.99 1.23 23.13
C THR A 145 -6.60 1.00 21.75
N ARG A 146 -6.63 -0.24 21.26
CA ARG A 146 -7.19 -0.58 19.95
C ARG A 146 -8.68 -0.90 20.04
N ARG A 147 -9.52 -0.01 19.52
CA ARG A 147 -10.98 -0.17 19.45
C ARG A 147 -11.49 0.03 18.02
N PRO A 148 -12.67 -0.53 17.66
CA PRO A 148 -13.24 -0.38 16.33
C PRO A 148 -13.34 1.08 15.87
N GLU A 149 -13.73 1.98 16.76
CA GLU A 149 -14.01 3.40 16.50
C GLU A 149 -12.78 4.31 16.40
N ASN A 150 -11.63 3.91 16.94
CA ASN A 150 -10.42 4.75 17.01
C ASN A 150 -9.25 4.21 16.16
N THR A 151 -9.49 3.15 15.38
CA THR A 151 -8.44 2.44 14.63
C THR A 151 -8.70 2.46 13.14
N VAL A 152 -7.73 2.96 12.38
CA VAL A 152 -7.72 2.94 10.91
C VAL A 152 -6.75 1.89 10.40
N TYR A 153 -7.17 1.15 9.38
CA TYR A 153 -6.38 0.12 8.71
C TYR A 153 -6.11 0.55 7.28
N ALA A 154 -4.83 0.74 6.94
CA ALA A 154 -4.41 1.18 5.63
C ALA A 154 -3.66 0.07 4.88
N LEU A 155 -4.00 -0.11 3.61
CA LEU A 155 -3.31 -1.02 2.70
C LEU A 155 -2.83 -0.27 1.45
N TRP A 156 -1.54 -0.39 1.16
CA TRP A 156 -0.97 0.05 -0.13
C TRP A 156 -0.12 -1.07 -0.73
N ILE A 157 -0.68 -1.75 -1.73
CA ILE A 157 -0.07 -2.95 -2.31
C ILE A 157 -0.36 -3.02 -3.81
N GLY A 158 0.53 -3.69 -4.55
CA GLY A 158 0.33 -4.09 -5.94
C GLY A 158 1.48 -3.73 -6.88
N THR A 159 2.40 -2.85 -6.45
CA THR A 159 3.61 -2.53 -7.23
C THR A 159 4.40 -3.78 -7.57
N ASN A 160 4.62 -4.66 -6.59
CA ASN A 160 5.34 -5.92 -6.77
C ASN A 160 4.48 -7.01 -7.42
N ASP A 161 3.15 -6.96 -7.27
CA ASP A 161 2.22 -7.88 -7.91
C ASP A 161 2.17 -7.66 -9.42
N LEU A 162 2.10 -6.40 -9.85
CA LEU A 162 2.08 -6.04 -11.26
C LEU A 162 3.46 -6.09 -11.90
N GLY A 163 4.51 -5.87 -11.11
CA GLY A 163 5.88 -5.73 -11.57
C GLY A 163 6.57 -6.99 -12.08
N LEU A 164 7.91 -6.92 -12.08
CA LEU A 164 8.77 -8.06 -12.42
C LEU A 164 8.54 -9.20 -11.44
N ASP A 165 8.58 -10.42 -11.98
CA ASP A 165 8.15 -11.64 -11.30
C ASP A 165 6.67 -11.66 -10.87
N GLY A 166 5.87 -10.73 -11.39
CA GLY A 166 4.44 -10.62 -11.20
C GLY A 166 3.65 -10.76 -12.51
N PHE A 167 2.57 -9.99 -12.66
CA PHE A 167 1.70 -9.99 -13.85
C PHE A 167 2.37 -9.42 -15.10
N LEU A 168 3.37 -8.55 -14.98
CA LEU A 168 4.12 -8.04 -16.14
C LEU A 168 4.85 -9.17 -16.89
N THR A 169 5.30 -10.20 -16.16
CA THR A 169 6.11 -11.31 -16.68
C THR A 169 5.38 -12.65 -16.65
N ASP A 170 4.05 -12.65 -16.54
CA ASP A 170 3.22 -13.86 -16.57
C ASP A 170 3.62 -14.93 -15.52
N SER A 171 4.13 -14.49 -14.37
CA SER A 171 4.65 -15.39 -13.33
C SER A 171 3.58 -16.31 -12.72
N GLN A 172 2.29 -16.04 -12.96
CA GLN A 172 1.19 -16.88 -12.52
C GLN A 172 1.26 -18.29 -13.14
N TRP A 173 1.93 -18.46 -14.30
CA TRP A 173 2.23 -19.77 -14.88
C TRP A 173 3.02 -20.66 -13.92
N LYS A 174 3.99 -20.07 -13.19
CA LYS A 174 4.81 -20.78 -12.17
C LYS A 174 3.97 -21.32 -11.01
N ARG A 175 2.72 -20.87 -10.85
CA ARG A 175 1.78 -21.27 -9.79
C ARG A 175 0.53 -21.97 -10.32
N GLN A 176 0.56 -22.47 -11.55
CA GLN A 176 -0.58 -23.18 -12.17
C GLN A 176 -1.85 -22.32 -12.20
N LYS A 177 -1.70 -21.00 -12.31
CA LYS A 177 -2.80 -20.02 -12.45
C LYS A 177 -2.66 -19.22 -13.76
N PRO A 178 -2.54 -19.87 -14.92
CA PRO A 178 -2.24 -19.18 -16.19
C PRO A 178 -3.32 -18.19 -16.62
N ASN A 179 -4.55 -18.35 -16.14
CA ASN A 179 -5.69 -17.50 -16.48
C ASN A 179 -5.97 -16.43 -15.41
N ALA A 180 -5.08 -16.25 -14.44
CA ALA A 180 -5.24 -15.20 -13.44
C ALA A 180 -5.13 -13.83 -14.11
N THR A 181 -5.99 -12.90 -13.69
CA THR A 181 -6.02 -11.54 -14.24
C THR A 181 -5.87 -10.51 -13.13
N VAL A 182 -5.37 -9.33 -13.50
CA VAL A 182 -5.22 -8.21 -12.56
C VAL A 182 -6.57 -7.75 -12.02
N ALA A 183 -7.56 -7.56 -12.90
CA ALA A 183 -8.88 -7.04 -12.54
C ALA A 183 -9.75 -7.98 -11.70
N ARG A 184 -9.35 -9.26 -11.57
CA ARG A 184 -10.05 -10.25 -10.77
C ARG A 184 -9.16 -10.80 -9.67
N ASP A 185 -8.15 -11.58 -10.00
CA ASP A 185 -7.40 -12.37 -9.02
C ASP A 185 -6.57 -11.49 -8.07
N PHE A 186 -5.89 -10.47 -8.61
CA PHE A 186 -5.14 -9.53 -7.77
C PHE A 186 -6.09 -8.70 -6.90
N THR A 187 -7.15 -8.13 -7.47
CA THR A 187 -8.10 -7.31 -6.71
C THR A 187 -8.89 -8.14 -5.69
N ASP A 188 -9.25 -9.39 -6.01
CA ASP A 188 -9.89 -10.32 -5.07
C ASP A 188 -8.98 -10.64 -3.89
N CYS A 189 -7.67 -10.78 -4.12
CA CYS A 189 -6.70 -10.88 -3.04
C CYS A 189 -6.76 -9.66 -2.13
N VAL A 190 -6.71 -8.45 -2.71
CA VAL A 190 -6.78 -7.19 -1.94
C VAL A 190 -8.08 -7.08 -1.14
N TRP A 191 -9.22 -7.41 -1.73
CA TRP A 191 -10.49 -7.43 -1.00
C TRP A 191 -10.53 -8.48 0.12
N GLY A 192 -9.93 -9.65 -0.11
CA GLY A 192 -9.79 -10.68 0.91
C GLY A 192 -8.93 -10.25 2.10
N ILE A 193 -7.96 -9.35 1.90
CA ILE A 193 -7.23 -8.75 3.03
C ILE A 193 -8.18 -7.98 3.94
N PHE A 194 -9.07 -7.17 3.37
CA PHE A 194 -10.04 -6.41 4.17
C PHE A 194 -11.08 -7.29 4.85
N ASP A 195 -11.42 -8.46 4.30
CA ASP A 195 -12.23 -9.46 5.02
C ASP A 195 -11.52 -9.90 6.30
N ALA A 196 -10.25 -10.31 6.20
CA ALA A 196 -9.49 -10.75 7.37
C ALA A 196 -9.30 -9.63 8.41
N LEU A 197 -9.13 -8.37 7.99
CA LEU A 197 -9.06 -7.22 8.88
C LEU A 197 -10.41 -6.92 9.54
N TYR A 198 -11.52 -7.07 8.81
CA TYR A 198 -12.87 -6.90 9.35
C TYR A 198 -13.21 -7.97 10.38
N ASP A 199 -12.85 -9.22 10.11
CA ASP A 199 -13.02 -10.37 11.01
C ASP A 199 -12.21 -10.19 12.31
N ALA A 200 -11.05 -9.54 12.21
CA ALA A 200 -10.24 -9.12 13.37
C ALA A 200 -10.79 -7.88 14.09
N GLY A 201 -11.98 -7.37 13.73
CA GLY A 201 -12.65 -6.24 14.38
C GLY A 201 -12.40 -4.87 13.74
N GLY A 202 -11.71 -4.80 12.60
CA GLY A 202 -11.48 -3.55 11.89
C GLY A 202 -12.76 -2.95 11.31
N ARG A 203 -12.92 -1.63 11.42
CA ARG A 203 -14.11 -0.91 10.89
C ARG A 203 -13.78 0.28 10.01
N HIS A 204 -12.55 0.76 9.98
CA HIS A 204 -12.18 1.94 9.18
C HIS A 204 -11.04 1.58 8.23
N PHE A 205 -11.36 1.42 6.96
CA PHE A 205 -10.44 0.94 5.94
C PHE A 205 -10.00 2.05 4.99
N VAL A 206 -8.71 2.04 4.63
CA VAL A 206 -8.12 2.89 3.60
C VAL A 206 -7.37 2.00 2.61
N LEU A 207 -7.74 2.06 1.34
CA LEU A 207 -6.98 1.46 0.24
C LEU A 207 -6.33 2.57 -0.57
N PHE A 208 -5.04 2.44 -0.84
CA PHE A 208 -4.35 3.28 -1.81
C PHE A 208 -4.42 2.58 -3.17
N ASN A 209 -4.84 3.30 -4.21
CA ASN A 209 -4.74 2.78 -5.56
C ASN A 209 -3.28 2.82 -6.06
N LEU A 210 -3.01 2.19 -7.20
CA LEU A 210 -1.68 2.08 -7.76
C LEU A 210 -1.23 3.39 -8.41
N ILE A 211 0.01 3.77 -8.13
CA ILE A 211 0.66 4.90 -8.78
C ILE A 211 0.76 4.69 -10.30
N PRO A 212 1.12 5.72 -11.09
CA PRO A 212 1.39 5.56 -12.52
C PRO A 212 2.69 4.76 -12.75
N LEU A 213 2.64 3.45 -12.52
CA LEU A 213 3.81 2.56 -12.54
C LEU A 213 4.53 2.61 -13.88
N GLU A 214 3.79 2.74 -14.98
CA GLU A 214 4.33 2.89 -16.33
C GLU A 214 5.20 4.15 -16.50
N ARG A 215 5.11 5.14 -15.61
CA ARG A 215 5.91 6.37 -15.62
C ARG A 215 7.11 6.30 -14.66
N THR A 216 7.24 5.24 -13.86
CA THR A 216 8.35 5.07 -12.94
C THR A 216 9.65 4.70 -13.68
N PRO A 217 10.84 5.01 -13.12
CA PRO A 217 12.11 4.71 -13.77
C PRO A 217 12.27 3.23 -14.18
N LEU A 218 11.71 2.31 -13.40
CA LEU A 218 11.79 0.87 -13.69
C LEU A 218 11.03 0.48 -14.95
N TYR A 219 9.81 0.99 -15.16
CA TYR A 219 8.92 0.52 -16.24
C TYR A 219 8.81 1.45 -17.44
N ALA A 220 9.04 2.76 -17.27
CA ALA A 220 9.00 3.70 -18.38
C ALA A 220 10.05 3.34 -19.45
N ALA A 221 9.74 3.57 -20.72
CA ALA A 221 10.73 3.47 -21.78
C ALA A 221 11.84 4.51 -21.58
N PRO A 222 13.12 4.22 -21.95
CA PRO A 222 14.21 5.19 -21.80
C PRO A 222 13.93 6.54 -22.47
N ARG A 223 13.31 6.53 -23.66
CA ARG A 223 12.88 7.73 -24.39
C ARG A 223 11.83 8.59 -23.65
N ARG A 224 11.21 8.05 -22.60
CA ARG A 224 10.19 8.69 -21.74
C ARG A 224 10.68 8.89 -20.29
N GLY A 225 12.00 8.87 -20.07
CA GLY A 225 12.60 9.12 -18.75
C GLY A 225 12.79 7.88 -17.89
N GLY A 226 12.54 6.68 -18.43
CA GLY A 226 12.89 5.43 -17.76
C GLY A 226 14.39 5.22 -17.66
N ALA A 227 14.82 4.49 -16.62
CA ALA A 227 16.21 4.03 -16.52
C ALA A 227 16.52 3.06 -17.68
N ALA A 228 17.75 3.10 -18.19
CA ALA A 228 18.23 2.15 -19.18
C ALA A 228 18.26 0.72 -18.61
N GLN A 229 18.72 0.59 -17.37
CA GLN A 229 18.73 -0.63 -16.57
C GLN A 229 18.65 -0.27 -15.09
N THR A 230 18.32 -1.24 -14.26
CA THR A 230 18.33 -1.13 -12.79
C THR A 230 18.81 -2.45 -12.19
N ASP A 231 19.17 -2.46 -10.92
CA ASP A 231 19.54 -3.72 -10.22
C ASP A 231 18.40 -4.75 -10.22
N PHE A 232 17.16 -4.29 -10.39
CA PHE A 232 15.99 -5.14 -10.51
C PHE A 232 15.73 -5.62 -11.95
N TRP A 233 16.32 -4.97 -12.95
CA TRP A 233 16.12 -5.28 -14.36
C TRP A 233 17.32 -4.91 -15.23
N MET A 234 18.39 -5.69 -15.10
CA MET A 234 19.63 -5.48 -15.86
C MET A 234 19.40 -5.64 -17.37
N ALA A 235 18.60 -6.61 -17.78
CA ALA A 235 18.30 -6.90 -19.19
C ALA A 235 17.23 -6.00 -19.81
N LYS A 236 16.88 -4.86 -19.20
CA LYS A 236 15.72 -4.04 -19.64
C LYS A 236 15.78 -3.62 -21.11
N LEU A 237 16.96 -3.27 -21.62
CA LEU A 237 17.14 -2.85 -23.01
C LEU A 237 17.03 -4.00 -24.03
N GLU A 238 17.08 -5.25 -23.59
CA GLU A 238 16.85 -6.42 -24.44
C GLU A 238 15.35 -6.61 -24.76
N HIS A 239 14.47 -5.95 -23.99
CA HIS A 239 13.03 -6.02 -24.18
C HIS A 239 12.49 -4.83 -24.99
N ASN A 240 11.31 -5.01 -25.59
CA ASN A 240 10.53 -3.91 -26.14
C ASN A 240 9.97 -3.05 -25.00
N THR A 241 10.76 -2.07 -24.56
CA THR A 241 10.43 -1.17 -23.45
C THR A 241 9.14 -0.38 -23.66
N THR A 242 8.75 -0.11 -24.91
CA THR A 242 7.45 0.53 -25.20
C THR A 242 6.29 -0.44 -24.92
N ALA A 243 6.41 -1.69 -25.35
CA ALA A 243 5.39 -2.71 -25.09
C ALA A 243 5.22 -2.99 -23.58
N VAL A 244 6.32 -3.04 -22.84
CA VAL A 244 6.31 -3.19 -21.38
C VAL A 244 5.60 -2.02 -20.73
N GLU A 245 5.92 -0.79 -21.13
CA GLU A 245 5.26 0.39 -20.57
C GLU A 245 3.74 0.36 -20.81
N HIS A 246 3.31 0.01 -22.02
CA HIS A 246 1.87 -0.15 -22.32
C HIS A 246 1.23 -1.27 -21.50
N ARG A 247 1.90 -2.41 -21.35
CA ARG A 247 1.40 -3.51 -20.53
C ARG A 247 1.26 -3.11 -19.06
N MET A 248 2.22 -2.36 -18.52
CA MET A 248 2.14 -1.83 -17.16
C MET A 248 0.98 -0.84 -17.02
N ARG A 249 0.80 0.07 -18.00
CA ARG A 249 -0.33 1.02 -18.02
C ARG A 249 -1.67 0.31 -17.96
N GLU A 250 -1.89 -0.69 -18.81
CA GLU A 250 -3.14 -1.45 -18.86
C GLU A 250 -3.38 -2.22 -17.55
N ALA A 251 -2.33 -2.83 -16.98
CA ALA A 251 -2.42 -3.53 -15.70
C ALA A 251 -2.76 -2.57 -14.55
N THR A 252 -2.08 -1.43 -14.46
CA THR A 252 -2.35 -0.38 -13.46
C THR A 252 -3.76 0.18 -13.61
N ALA A 253 -4.19 0.49 -14.83
CA ALA A 253 -5.53 0.98 -15.10
C ALA A 253 -6.60 -0.05 -14.70
N ALA A 254 -6.40 -1.31 -15.05
CA ALA A 254 -7.33 -2.40 -14.70
C ALA A 254 -7.50 -2.55 -13.19
N ALA A 255 -6.41 -2.52 -12.42
CA ALA A 255 -6.47 -2.56 -10.96
C ALA A 255 -7.16 -1.33 -10.37
N ASN A 256 -6.81 -0.13 -10.83
CA ASN A 256 -7.36 1.12 -10.30
C ASN A 256 -8.85 1.26 -10.58
N VAL A 257 -9.30 0.91 -11.77
CA VAL A 257 -10.73 0.83 -12.14
C VAL A 257 -11.44 -0.18 -11.25
N ALA A 258 -10.88 -1.37 -11.07
CA ALA A 258 -11.46 -2.39 -10.19
C ALA A 258 -11.56 -1.91 -8.74
N PHE A 259 -10.61 -1.12 -8.24
CA PHE A 259 -10.68 -0.52 -6.91
C PHE A 259 -11.73 0.60 -6.82
N GLU A 260 -11.79 1.50 -7.80
CA GLU A 260 -12.73 2.62 -7.86
C GLU A 260 -14.19 2.15 -7.85
N TYR A 261 -14.53 1.16 -8.68
CA TYR A 261 -15.88 0.60 -8.71
C TYR A 261 -16.10 -0.45 -7.61
N GLY A 262 -15.06 -1.20 -7.26
CA GLY A 262 -15.14 -2.31 -6.31
C GLY A 262 -15.36 -1.84 -4.87
N ALA A 263 -14.71 -0.77 -4.43
CA ALA A 263 -14.87 -0.26 -3.07
C ALA A 263 -16.34 0.08 -2.71
N PRO A 264 -17.05 0.96 -3.45
CA PRO A 264 -18.46 1.23 -3.17
C PRO A 264 -19.36 0.01 -3.43
N PHE A 265 -19.05 -0.83 -4.42
CA PHE A 265 -19.82 -2.05 -4.67
C PHE A 265 -19.74 -3.05 -3.50
N HIS A 266 -18.54 -3.33 -2.99
CA HIS A 266 -18.34 -4.23 -1.86
C HIS A 266 -18.94 -3.67 -0.58
N LEU A 267 -18.76 -2.37 -0.32
CA LEU A 267 -19.27 -1.73 0.89
C LEU A 267 -20.80 -1.60 0.89
N LEU A 268 -21.39 -1.04 -0.17
CA LEU A 268 -22.78 -0.59 -0.17
C LEU A 268 -23.74 -1.62 -0.79
N VAL A 269 -23.33 -2.28 -1.88
CA VAL A 269 -24.20 -3.20 -2.63
C VAL A 269 -24.12 -4.60 -2.05
N ARG A 270 -22.90 -5.14 -1.93
CA ARG A 270 -22.67 -6.48 -1.34
C ARG A 270 -22.80 -6.47 0.18
N ARG A 271 -22.70 -5.30 0.82
CA ARG A 271 -22.64 -5.14 2.28
C ARG A 271 -21.60 -6.08 2.89
N ARG A 272 -20.43 -6.17 2.23
CA ARG A 272 -19.35 -7.11 2.58
C ARG A 272 -18.79 -6.85 3.97
N TRP A 273 -18.79 -5.59 4.41
CA TRP A 273 -18.31 -5.16 5.73
C TRP A 273 -19.36 -4.28 6.43
N PRO A 274 -20.40 -4.87 7.05
CA PRO A 274 -21.45 -4.11 7.72
C PRO A 274 -20.92 -3.16 8.79
N GLY A 275 -21.36 -1.89 8.76
CA GLY A 275 -20.95 -0.88 9.73
C GLY A 275 -19.51 -0.39 9.58
N ALA A 276 -18.75 -0.88 8.59
CA ALA A 276 -17.43 -0.33 8.28
C ALA A 276 -17.53 0.94 7.41
N THR A 277 -16.46 1.72 7.40
CA THR A 277 -16.21 2.78 6.43
C THR A 277 -15.03 2.40 5.54
N PHE A 278 -15.06 2.83 4.28
CA PHE A 278 -13.99 2.53 3.33
C PHE A 278 -13.62 3.79 2.55
N ALA A 279 -12.35 4.17 2.59
CA ALA A 279 -11.80 5.25 1.78
C ALA A 279 -10.85 4.69 0.72
N LEU A 280 -10.95 5.23 -0.50
CA LEU A 280 -9.98 5.00 -1.56
C LEU A 280 -9.12 6.26 -1.70
N LEU A 281 -7.81 6.15 -1.45
CA LEU A 281 -6.85 7.22 -1.69
C LEU A 281 -6.31 7.08 -3.12
N ASP A 282 -6.60 8.07 -3.95
CA ASP A 282 -6.17 8.14 -5.35
C ASP A 282 -4.72 8.64 -5.47
N ALA A 283 -3.78 7.76 -5.12
CA ALA A 283 -2.35 7.98 -5.28
C ALA A 283 -1.95 8.11 -6.75
N HIS A 284 -2.68 7.44 -7.66
CA HIS A 284 -2.46 7.54 -9.10
C HIS A 284 -2.58 8.99 -9.58
N ARG A 285 -3.74 9.61 -9.36
CA ARG A 285 -4.02 10.98 -9.79
C ARG A 285 -3.11 11.98 -9.09
N LEU A 286 -2.86 11.78 -7.80
CA LEU A 286 -1.94 12.64 -7.04
C LEU A 286 -0.56 12.69 -7.70
N LEU A 287 0.06 11.52 -7.95
CA LEU A 287 1.41 11.48 -8.51
C LEU A 287 1.43 11.82 -10.00
N ALA A 288 0.43 11.42 -10.78
CA ALA A 288 0.31 11.82 -12.18
C ALA A 288 0.27 13.36 -12.31
N GLY A 289 -0.57 14.03 -11.50
CA GLY A 289 -0.67 15.49 -11.50
C GLY A 289 0.65 16.17 -11.13
N LEU A 290 1.40 15.62 -10.18
CA LEU A 290 2.74 16.12 -9.83
C LEU A 290 3.73 15.96 -10.98
N MET A 291 3.71 14.81 -11.68
CA MET A 291 4.60 14.54 -12.80
C MET A 291 4.24 15.37 -14.04
N ASP A 292 2.95 15.61 -14.31
CA ASP A 292 2.47 16.39 -15.45
C ASP A 292 2.67 17.90 -15.24
N GLY A 293 2.86 18.33 -14.00
CA GLY A 293 3.17 19.72 -13.67
C GLY A 293 2.01 20.68 -13.91
N ASP A 294 0.77 20.24 -13.67
CA ASP A 294 -0.45 21.05 -13.81
C ASP A 294 -0.23 22.49 -13.31
N ASP A 295 -0.40 23.47 -14.21
CA ASP A 295 -0.02 24.89 -14.03
C ASP A 295 -0.72 25.56 -12.84
N ASN A 296 -1.87 25.02 -12.40
CA ASN A 296 -2.56 25.46 -11.19
C ASN A 296 -1.78 25.17 -9.89
N ASP A 297 -0.69 24.40 -9.97
CA ASP A 297 -0.03 23.83 -8.81
C ASP A 297 1.47 24.05 -8.71
N LYS A 298 2.01 25.09 -9.39
CA LYS A 298 3.40 25.53 -9.22
C LYS A 298 3.80 25.69 -7.75
N LYS A 299 2.87 26.11 -6.87
CA LYS A 299 3.08 26.19 -5.42
C LYS A 299 3.12 24.83 -4.71
N LYS A 300 2.32 23.82 -5.11
CA LYS A 300 2.44 22.47 -4.49
C LYS A 300 3.61 21.70 -5.05
N ARG A 301 3.92 21.81 -6.34
CA ARG A 301 5.15 21.25 -6.92
C ARG A 301 6.40 21.76 -6.18
N ALA A 302 6.46 23.07 -5.89
CA ALA A 302 7.52 23.64 -5.07
C ALA A 302 7.54 23.17 -3.59
N ARG A 303 6.48 22.52 -3.08
CA ARG A 303 6.48 21.87 -1.74
C ARG A 303 7.03 20.44 -1.80
N PHE A 304 6.80 19.72 -2.90
CA PHE A 304 7.31 18.36 -3.11
C PHE A 304 8.73 18.33 -3.68
N GLU A 305 9.17 19.39 -4.38
CA GLU A 305 10.54 19.53 -4.89
C GLU A 305 11.51 20.13 -3.85
N LYS A 306 11.00 20.64 -2.72
CA LYS A 306 11.85 21.09 -1.62
C LYS A 306 12.33 19.85 -0.85
N PRO A 307 13.65 19.68 -0.64
CA PRO A 307 14.16 18.60 0.18
C PRO A 307 13.47 18.60 1.54
N ALA A 308 12.90 17.46 1.94
CA ALA A 308 12.50 17.28 3.33
C ALA A 308 13.74 17.48 4.22
N ALA A 309 13.62 18.23 5.31
CA ALA A 309 14.69 18.38 6.27
C ALA A 309 15.01 16.98 6.85
N GLY A 310 16.20 16.44 6.57
CA GLY A 310 16.56 15.10 7.07
C GLY A 310 17.88 14.60 6.53
N PRO A 311 17.98 14.12 5.28
CA PRO A 311 19.24 13.56 4.79
C PRO A 311 20.08 14.65 4.11
N ARG A 312 21.29 14.88 4.64
CA ARG A 312 22.39 15.57 3.93
C ARG A 312 23.17 14.64 2.99
N GLU A 313 22.74 13.39 2.91
CA GLU A 313 23.32 12.38 2.05
C GLU A 313 22.86 12.57 0.60
N TRP A 314 23.68 12.08 -0.31
CA TRP A 314 23.49 12.20 -1.75
C TRP A 314 23.14 10.82 -2.29
N TYR A 315 22.16 10.72 -3.18
CA TYR A 315 22.04 9.49 -3.97
C TYR A 315 23.15 9.45 -5.01
N PHE A 316 23.49 8.28 -5.50
CA PHE A 316 24.47 8.16 -6.58
C PHE A 316 23.76 7.91 -7.90
N ARG A 317 24.10 8.70 -8.93
CA ARG A 317 23.77 8.37 -10.32
C ARG A 317 24.82 7.42 -10.86
N CYS A 318 24.43 6.18 -11.11
CA CYS A 318 25.27 5.21 -11.78
C CYS A 318 25.00 5.28 -13.28
N ALA A 319 26.03 5.56 -14.06
CA ALA A 319 25.98 5.48 -15.52
C ALA A 319 26.71 4.20 -15.93
N GLY A 320 26.01 3.27 -16.59
CA GLY A 320 26.58 2.00 -17.04
C GLY A 320 26.20 0.79 -16.18
N ASP A 321 26.80 -0.35 -16.50
CA ASP A 321 26.52 -1.73 -16.10
C ASP A 321 27.24 -2.21 -14.84
N GLY A 322 27.64 -1.29 -13.96
CA GLY A 322 28.21 -1.66 -12.67
C GLY A 322 28.27 -0.54 -11.63
N GLU A 323 28.33 -0.94 -10.36
CA GLU A 323 28.43 -0.08 -9.18
C GLU A 323 29.66 0.87 -9.18
N PHE A 324 30.63 0.64 -10.06
CA PHE A 324 31.90 1.37 -10.10
C PHE A 324 31.85 2.76 -10.77
N HIS A 325 30.70 3.15 -11.36
CA HIS A 325 30.51 4.45 -12.03
C HIS A 325 29.37 5.28 -11.44
N CYS A 326 29.12 5.09 -10.15
CA CYS A 326 28.17 5.84 -9.36
C CYS A 326 28.78 7.18 -8.92
N LYS A 327 28.22 8.31 -9.38
CA LYS A 327 28.61 9.66 -8.93
C LYS A 327 27.56 10.23 -8.00
N PRO A 328 27.94 10.84 -6.85
CA PRO A 328 26.98 11.48 -5.97
C PRO A 328 26.27 12.59 -6.74
N ASP A 329 24.94 12.59 -6.63
CA ASP A 329 24.11 13.61 -7.21
C ASP A 329 24.23 14.92 -6.45
N LYS A 330 23.93 16.03 -7.11
CA LYS A 330 23.88 17.35 -6.46
C LYS A 330 22.59 17.59 -5.67
N ARG A 331 21.58 16.73 -5.83
CA ARG A 331 20.30 16.80 -5.11
C ARG A 331 20.35 15.88 -3.89
N PRO A 332 19.92 16.34 -2.71
CA PRO A 332 19.91 15.50 -1.51
C PRO A 332 18.96 14.31 -1.67
N LEU A 333 19.19 13.24 -0.89
CA LEU A 333 18.40 12.01 -0.87
C LEU A 333 16.89 12.28 -0.76
N ALA A 334 16.49 13.31 -0.01
CA ALA A 334 15.09 13.73 0.15
C ALA A 334 14.49 14.50 -1.04
N SER A 335 15.21 14.69 -2.15
CA SER A 335 14.70 15.41 -3.34
C SER A 335 13.89 14.54 -4.28
N PHE A 336 13.79 13.24 -4.01
CA PHE A 336 13.08 12.30 -4.83
C PHE A 336 12.02 11.63 -3.96
N MET A 337 10.76 12.01 -4.19
CA MET A 337 9.67 11.08 -3.93
C MET A 337 9.83 9.94 -4.93
N TRP A 338 9.93 8.72 -4.42
CA TRP A 338 9.87 7.50 -5.23
C TRP A 338 8.44 7.22 -5.67
#